data_AF-A0A521BTH3-F1
#
_entry.id   AF-A0A521BTH3-F1
#
_cell.length_a   1.000
_cell.length_b   1.000
_cell.length_c   1.000
_cell.angle_alpha   90.00
_cell.angle_beta   90.00
_cell.angle_gamma   90.00
#
_symmetry.space_group_name_H-M   'P 1'
#
loop_
_entity.id
_entity.type
_entity.pdbx_description
1 polymer ?
#
loop_
_entity_poly.entity_id
_entity_poly.type
_entity_poly.pdbx_seq_one_letter_code
_entity_poly.pdbx_strand_id
1 'polypeptide(L)'
;MKSLILTLITTLAILFSSQQGEYLLKELNSSRFDAAEENTGPEVELTLSAKDQHASWGQQIRYSIEVNDATDGSSRYGEIETTRVLLNLRYVPEVLTPGAIPVGVRLANKFPKGAALIAQSTCFGCHADKKSMVGPSFADIANAHEKQERSKEELISSISEGSSGTWGEVQMPPTPDYTEEEITEIVEYILEQGACNYCWVYPGVEGVFEIINQPEKAAKPGAYVVTASYTSSEGIRGSDTVLLKIE
;
A
#
# COMPACT_ATOMS: atom_id res chain seq x y z
N MET A 1 -50.16 -16.59 7.98
CA MET A 1 -49.27 -17.27 7.01
C MET A 1 -48.25 -16.36 6.30
N LYS A 2 -48.51 -15.05 6.08
CA LYS A 2 -47.51 -14.16 5.44
C LYS A 2 -46.33 -13.72 6.34
N SER A 3 -46.48 -13.78 7.68
CA SER A 3 -45.45 -13.32 8.63
C SER A 3 -44.34 -14.35 8.96
N LEU A 4 -44.54 -15.64 8.65
CA LEU A 4 -43.54 -16.69 8.93
C LEU A 4 -42.59 -16.94 7.75
N ILE A 5 -42.98 -16.54 6.54
CA ILE A 5 -42.17 -16.72 5.32
C ILE A 5 -41.10 -15.62 5.22
N LEU A 6 -41.40 -14.41 5.70
CA LEU A 6 -40.48 -13.28 5.62
C LEU A 6 -39.28 -13.44 6.57
N THR A 7 -39.49 -13.96 7.78
CA THR A 7 -38.44 -14.23 8.76
C THR A 7 -37.50 -15.33 8.28
N LEU A 8 -38.04 -16.38 7.65
CA LEU A 8 -37.26 -17.51 7.14
C LEU A 8 -36.32 -17.08 5.99
N ILE A 9 -36.80 -16.20 5.10
CA ILE A 9 -36.01 -15.65 3.99
C ILE A 9 -34.88 -14.75 4.51
N THR A 10 -35.12 -13.92 5.53
CA THR A 10 -34.07 -13.09 6.13
C THR A 10 -33.00 -13.91 6.85
N THR A 11 -33.37 -14.97 7.59
CA THR A 11 -32.37 -15.86 8.21
C THR A 11 -31.58 -16.68 7.18
N LEU A 12 -32.22 -17.10 6.09
CA LEU A 12 -31.54 -17.83 5.01
C LEU A 12 -30.56 -16.92 4.25
N ALA A 13 -30.90 -15.64 4.04
CA ALA A 13 -30.00 -14.67 3.41
C ALA A 13 -28.80 -14.32 4.30
N ILE A 14 -28.98 -14.23 5.62
CA ILE A 14 -27.89 -14.00 6.58
C ILE A 14 -26.94 -15.22 6.65
N LEU A 15 -27.49 -16.45 6.62
CA LEU A 15 -26.69 -17.68 6.59
C LEU A 15 -25.96 -17.89 5.26
N PHE A 16 -26.55 -17.51 4.12
CA PHE A 16 -25.87 -17.53 2.82
C PHE A 16 -24.75 -16.48 2.74
N SER A 17 -24.97 -15.29 3.32
CA SER A 17 -23.96 -14.22 3.38
C SER A 17 -22.78 -14.56 4.29
N SER A 18 -23.02 -15.22 5.44
CA SER A 18 -21.94 -15.65 6.33
C SER A 18 -21.12 -16.78 5.71
N GLN A 19 -21.79 -17.73 5.05
CA GLN A 19 -21.12 -18.86 4.42
C GLN A 19 -20.31 -18.46 3.18
N GLN A 20 -20.77 -17.47 2.39
CA GLN A 20 -19.98 -16.88 1.32
C GLN A 20 -18.79 -16.08 1.85
N GLY A 21 -18.94 -15.35 2.95
CA GLY A 21 -17.83 -14.62 3.59
C GLY A 21 -16.73 -15.55 4.11
N GLU A 22 -17.09 -16.65 4.76
CA GLU A 22 -16.13 -17.68 5.19
C GLU A 22 -15.48 -18.41 4.03
N TYR A 23 -16.21 -18.67 2.94
CA TYR A 23 -15.65 -19.32 1.75
C TYR A 23 -14.64 -18.42 1.03
N LEU A 24 -14.88 -17.10 1.00
CA LEU A 24 -13.97 -16.11 0.44
C LEU A 24 -12.71 -15.92 1.30
N LEU A 25 -12.86 -15.89 2.64
CA LEU A 25 -11.71 -15.86 3.54
C LEU A 25 -10.91 -17.16 3.45
N LYS A 26 -11.58 -18.29 3.21
CA LYS A 26 -10.95 -19.57 2.94
C LYS A 26 -10.25 -19.59 1.58
N GLU A 27 -10.79 -18.95 0.54
CA GLU A 27 -10.10 -18.81 -0.76
C GLU A 27 -8.92 -17.83 -0.71
N LEU A 28 -9.04 -16.73 0.04
CA LEU A 28 -7.91 -15.81 0.30
C LEU A 28 -6.82 -16.46 1.17
N ASN A 29 -7.19 -17.39 2.06
CA ASN A 29 -6.24 -18.22 2.79
C ASN A 29 -5.78 -19.46 2.00
N SER A 30 -6.53 -19.94 1.01
CA SER A 30 -6.20 -21.13 0.20
C SER A 30 -5.46 -20.80 -1.08
N SER A 31 -5.40 -19.52 -1.49
CA SER A 31 -4.39 -19.05 -2.44
C SER A 31 -2.96 -19.18 -1.89
N ARG A 32 -2.81 -19.68 -0.66
CA ARG A 32 -1.56 -20.16 -0.06
C ARG A 32 -1.18 -21.58 -0.52
N PHE A 33 -2.01 -22.27 -1.30
CA PHE A 33 -1.76 -23.63 -1.80
C PHE A 33 -2.39 -23.86 -3.18
N ASP A 34 -1.82 -23.24 -4.22
CA ASP A 34 -1.89 -23.79 -5.58
C ASP A 34 -0.45 -23.96 -6.08
N ALA A 35 -0.15 -25.20 -6.51
CA ALA A 35 1.01 -25.73 -7.21
C ALA A 35 2.37 -24.98 -7.11
N ALA A 36 3.38 -25.71 -6.63
CA ALA A 36 4.79 -25.38 -6.79
C ALA A 36 5.18 -25.34 -8.29
N GLU A 37 4.93 -24.22 -8.96
CA GLU A 37 5.99 -23.59 -9.74
C GLU A 37 7.09 -23.23 -8.74
N GLU A 38 8.36 -23.49 -9.07
CA GLU A 38 9.45 -22.91 -8.26
C GLU A 38 9.14 -21.43 -8.08
N ASN A 39 8.92 -21.00 -6.83
CA ASN A 39 8.64 -19.61 -6.53
C ASN A 39 9.89 -18.81 -6.91
N THR A 40 9.89 -18.26 -8.12
CA THR A 40 11.04 -17.52 -8.69
C THR A 40 11.05 -16.05 -8.28
N GLY A 41 10.01 -15.60 -7.56
CA GLY A 41 9.93 -14.26 -7.02
C GLY A 41 10.32 -14.20 -5.55
N PRO A 42 10.58 -12.99 -5.03
CA PRO A 42 10.87 -12.79 -3.62
C PRO A 42 9.78 -13.35 -2.71
N GLU A 43 10.19 -14.11 -1.69
CA GLU A 43 9.34 -14.47 -0.57
C GLU A 43 9.27 -13.29 0.40
N VAL A 44 8.07 -12.75 0.60
CA VAL A 44 7.81 -11.65 1.54
C VAL A 44 6.88 -12.18 2.62
N GLU A 45 7.21 -11.93 3.89
CA GLU A 45 6.38 -12.29 5.03
C GLU A 45 6.10 -11.06 5.89
N LEU A 46 4.83 -10.72 6.08
CA LEU A 46 4.37 -9.61 6.91
C LEU A 46 3.83 -10.12 8.24
N THR A 47 4.40 -9.62 9.34
CA THR A 47 3.86 -9.81 10.68
C THR A 47 3.36 -8.50 11.25
N LEU A 48 2.13 -8.52 11.78
CA LEU A 48 1.52 -7.39 12.49
C LEU A 48 1.27 -7.75 13.97
N SER A 49 1.39 -6.79 14.88
CA SER A 49 1.07 -6.99 16.30
C SER A 49 -0.44 -6.99 16.61
N ALA A 50 -1.30 -6.82 15.61
CA ALA A 50 -2.75 -6.84 15.76
C ALA A 50 -3.23 -8.25 16.11
N LYS A 51 -4.04 -8.38 17.16
CA LYS A 51 -4.64 -9.66 17.53
C LYS A 51 -5.74 -10.01 16.55
N ASP A 52 -5.72 -11.24 16.05
CA ASP A 52 -6.74 -11.82 15.18
C ASP A 52 -7.06 -10.98 13.92
N GLN A 53 -6.14 -10.08 13.52
CA GLN A 53 -6.34 -9.12 12.43
C GLN A 53 -7.48 -8.11 12.67
N HIS A 54 -7.71 -7.73 13.93
CA HIS A 54 -8.57 -6.62 14.32
C HIS A 54 -7.76 -5.45 14.89
N ALA A 55 -8.17 -4.22 14.59
CA ALA A 55 -7.62 -3.02 15.20
C ALA A 55 -8.70 -1.95 15.45
N SER A 56 -8.43 -1.06 16.40
CA SER A 56 -9.27 0.10 16.69
C SER A 56 -8.66 1.37 16.12
N TRP A 57 -9.51 2.38 15.88
CA TRP A 57 -9.07 3.73 15.53
C TRP A 57 -8.09 4.28 16.59
N GLY A 58 -6.99 4.90 16.14
CA GLY A 58 -5.91 5.42 16.97
C GLY A 58 -4.96 4.35 17.55
N GLN A 59 -5.18 3.07 17.26
CA GLN A 59 -4.30 2.01 17.75
C GLN A 59 -2.95 2.06 17.02
N GLN A 60 -1.85 1.91 17.78
CA GLN A 60 -0.53 1.68 17.23
C GLN A 60 -0.30 0.20 16.95
N ILE A 61 0.07 -0.12 15.70
CA ILE A 61 0.38 -1.47 15.24
C ILE A 61 1.86 -1.54 14.89
N ARG A 62 2.57 -2.47 15.52
CA ARG A 62 3.94 -2.80 15.14
C ARG A 62 3.90 -3.74 13.94
N TYR A 63 4.84 -3.58 13.03
CA TYR A 63 5.05 -4.50 11.92
C TYR A 63 6.50 -4.93 11.83
N SER A 64 6.70 -6.13 11.29
CA SER A 64 7.98 -6.62 10.78
C SER A 64 7.76 -7.32 9.45
N ILE A 65 8.72 -7.20 8.55
CA ILE A 65 8.71 -7.76 7.20
C ILE A 65 10.02 -8.51 7.02
N GLU A 66 9.94 -9.76 6.63
CA GLU A 66 11.10 -10.53 6.17
C GLU A 66 10.97 -10.74 4.66
N VAL A 67 12.04 -10.47 3.94
CA VAL A 67 12.20 -10.73 2.52
C VAL A 67 13.36 -11.68 2.31
N ASN A 68 13.11 -12.74 1.53
CA ASN A 68 14.12 -13.66 1.01
C ASN A 68 13.96 -13.73 -0.52
N ASP A 69 15.03 -13.42 -1.25
CA ASP A 69 15.08 -13.47 -2.71
C ASP A 69 16.29 -14.28 -3.15
N ALA A 70 16.15 -15.08 -4.21
CA ALA A 70 17.22 -15.95 -4.67
C ALA A 70 18.41 -15.19 -5.28
N THR A 71 18.15 -13.98 -5.81
CA THR A 71 19.14 -13.15 -6.50
C THR A 71 19.71 -12.07 -5.57
N ASP A 72 18.86 -11.42 -4.79
CA ASP A 72 19.20 -10.28 -3.93
C ASP A 72 19.49 -10.66 -2.47
N GLY A 73 19.27 -11.93 -2.08
CA GLY A 73 19.58 -12.44 -0.74
C GLY A 73 18.47 -12.20 0.29
N SER A 74 18.85 -12.05 1.56
CA SER A 74 17.91 -11.91 2.67
C SER A 74 17.99 -10.55 3.36
N SER A 75 16.82 -9.95 3.60
CA SER A 75 16.68 -8.80 4.49
C SER A 75 17.14 -9.08 5.93
N ARG A 76 17.04 -10.34 6.39
CA ARG A 76 17.44 -10.76 7.74
C ARG A 76 18.95 -10.61 7.98
N TYR A 77 19.75 -10.79 6.93
CA TYR A 77 21.20 -10.67 6.98
C TYR A 77 21.71 -9.32 6.42
N GLY A 78 20.80 -8.39 6.13
CA GLY A 78 21.12 -7.05 5.64
C GLY A 78 21.60 -7.02 4.18
N GLU A 79 21.31 -8.06 3.40
CA GLU A 79 21.69 -8.14 1.98
C GLU A 79 20.72 -7.32 1.10
N ILE A 80 19.47 -7.19 1.55
CA ILE A 80 18.46 -6.33 0.93
C ILE A 80 18.41 -4.97 1.66
N GLU A 81 18.58 -3.89 0.91
CA GLU A 81 18.39 -2.54 1.42
C GLU A 81 16.95 -2.34 1.91
N THR A 82 16.78 -2.01 3.19
CA THR A 82 15.45 -1.96 3.81
C THR A 82 14.50 -0.95 3.18
N THR A 83 15.03 0.13 2.56
CA THR A 83 14.23 1.14 1.84
C THR A 83 13.58 0.62 0.56
N ARG A 84 14.07 -0.52 0.03
CA ARG A 84 13.45 -1.21 -1.12
C ARG A 84 12.21 -2.02 -0.73
N VAL A 85 12.00 -2.24 0.57
CA VAL A 85 10.82 -2.95 1.10
C VAL A 85 9.78 -1.91 1.48
N LEU A 86 8.57 -2.03 0.92
CA LEU A 86 7.48 -1.08 1.16
C LEU A 86 6.33 -1.75 1.89
N LEU A 87 5.88 -1.12 2.98
CA LEU A 87 4.60 -1.39 3.61
C LEU A 87 3.56 -0.39 3.11
N ASN A 88 2.55 -0.88 2.40
CA ASN A 88 1.43 -0.10 1.88
C ASN A 88 0.20 -0.35 2.75
N LEU A 89 -0.46 0.71 3.18
CA LEU A 89 -1.71 0.63 3.93
C LEU A 89 -2.77 1.36 3.12
N ARG A 90 -3.89 0.71 2.84
CA ARG A 90 -5.02 1.36 2.16
C ARG A 90 -6.31 1.04 2.88
N TYR A 91 -7.02 2.08 3.32
CA TYR A 91 -8.35 1.90 3.89
C TYR A 91 -9.38 1.62 2.79
N VAL A 92 -10.20 0.60 3.00
CA VAL A 92 -11.32 0.19 2.16
C VAL A 92 -12.58 0.20 3.02
N PRO A 93 -13.56 1.07 2.76
CA PRO A 93 -14.83 1.06 3.48
C PRO A 93 -15.66 -0.17 3.06
N GLU A 94 -16.34 -0.81 4.02
CA GLU A 94 -17.14 -2.04 3.78
C GLU A 94 -18.36 -1.78 2.88
N VAL A 95 -18.83 -0.52 2.81
CA VAL A 95 -20.13 -0.13 2.25
C VAL A 95 -20.17 -0.14 0.72
N LEU A 96 -19.11 -0.57 0.02
CA LEU A 96 -19.08 -0.44 -1.43
C LEU A 96 -19.96 -1.44 -2.18
N THR A 97 -20.32 -2.61 -1.61
CA THR A 97 -21.37 -3.59 -2.05
C THR A 97 -21.05 -5.01 -1.54
N PRO A 98 -22.02 -5.95 -1.44
CA PRO A 98 -21.72 -7.37 -1.31
C PRO A 98 -20.76 -7.83 -2.42
N GLY A 99 -19.58 -8.34 -2.06
CA GLY A 99 -18.52 -8.69 -3.01
C GLY A 99 -17.48 -7.59 -3.30
N ALA A 100 -17.58 -6.41 -2.67
CA ALA A 100 -16.62 -5.32 -2.85
C ALA A 100 -15.30 -5.52 -2.10
N ILE A 101 -15.23 -6.37 -1.06
CA ILE A 101 -13.99 -6.64 -0.33
C ILE A 101 -12.92 -7.28 -1.25
N PRO A 102 -13.20 -8.35 -2.02
CA PRO A 102 -12.25 -8.87 -3.01
C PRO A 102 -11.80 -7.85 -4.03
N VAL A 103 -12.70 -6.97 -4.49
CA VAL A 103 -12.37 -5.93 -5.48
C VAL A 103 -11.50 -4.84 -4.85
N GLY A 104 -11.86 -4.37 -3.65
CA GLY A 104 -11.09 -3.39 -2.89
C GLY A 104 -9.70 -3.91 -2.52
N VAL A 105 -9.59 -5.19 -2.14
CA VAL A 105 -8.30 -5.87 -1.91
C VAL A 105 -7.50 -5.99 -3.21
N ARG A 106 -8.11 -6.39 -4.33
CA ARG A 106 -7.43 -6.45 -5.64
C ARG A 106 -6.92 -5.08 -6.10
N LEU A 107 -7.73 -4.03 -5.93
CA LEU A 107 -7.34 -2.66 -6.27
C LEU A 107 -6.26 -2.12 -5.33
N ALA A 108 -6.33 -2.46 -4.04
CA ALA A 108 -5.29 -2.11 -3.07
C ALA A 108 -3.98 -2.85 -3.31
N ASN A 109 -4.04 -4.07 -3.84
CA ASN A 109 -2.87 -4.88 -4.20
C ASN A 109 -2.30 -4.53 -5.58
N LYS A 110 -2.92 -3.64 -6.34
CA LYS A 110 -2.28 -3.09 -7.55
C LYS A 110 -1.09 -2.26 -7.10
N PHE A 111 0.11 -2.76 -7.37
CA PHE A 111 1.34 -2.06 -7.09
C PHE A 111 1.78 -1.28 -8.35
N PRO A 112 1.76 0.06 -8.32
CA PRO A 112 2.16 0.86 -9.47
C PRO A 112 3.67 0.74 -9.70
N LYS A 113 4.09 0.72 -10.98
CA LYS A 113 5.50 0.60 -11.36
C LYS A 113 6.35 1.72 -10.74
N GLY A 114 5.80 2.94 -10.67
CA GLY A 114 6.42 4.07 -9.97
C GLY A 114 6.83 3.79 -8.53
N ALA A 115 6.06 3.01 -7.77
CA ALA A 115 6.42 2.65 -6.40
C ALA A 115 7.68 1.77 -6.34
N ALA A 116 7.83 0.82 -7.29
CA ALA A 116 9.04 0.01 -7.40
C ALA A 116 10.26 0.87 -7.75
N LEU A 117 10.11 1.78 -8.71
CA LEU A 117 11.18 2.67 -9.16
C LEU A 117 11.66 3.58 -8.03
N ILE A 118 10.74 4.18 -7.26
CA ILE A 118 11.07 5.00 -6.08
C ILE A 118 11.79 4.16 -5.02
N ALA A 119 11.33 2.94 -4.75
CA ALA A 119 11.91 2.06 -3.74
C ALA A 119 13.33 1.60 -4.12
N GLN A 120 13.59 1.38 -5.41
CA GLN A 120 14.92 1.08 -5.95
C GLN A 120 15.82 2.33 -6.05
N SER A 121 15.29 3.50 -5.70
CA SER A 121 16.00 4.77 -5.73
C SER A 121 16.37 5.30 -4.34
N THR A 122 16.98 6.48 -4.33
CA THR A 122 17.28 7.23 -3.11
C THR A 122 16.16 8.19 -2.69
N CYS A 123 15.03 8.21 -3.41
CA CYS A 123 13.90 9.11 -3.15
C CYS A 123 13.44 9.11 -1.69
N PHE A 124 13.29 7.92 -1.08
CA PHE A 124 12.87 7.78 0.32
C PHE A 124 13.91 8.23 1.35
N GLY A 125 15.14 8.53 0.92
CA GLY A 125 16.15 9.15 1.78
C GLY A 125 15.84 10.62 2.11
N CYS A 126 15.13 11.32 1.22
CA CYS A 126 14.79 12.75 1.39
C CYS A 126 13.27 13.02 1.42
N HIS A 127 12.47 12.12 0.85
CA HIS A 127 11.01 12.24 0.76
C HIS A 127 10.31 11.15 1.56
N ALA A 128 9.11 11.46 2.04
CA ALA A 128 8.23 10.48 2.65
C ALA A 128 6.79 10.72 2.19
N ASP A 129 5.90 9.76 2.41
CA ASP A 129 4.54 9.83 1.89
C ASP A 129 3.75 11.03 2.42
N LYS A 130 3.60 11.14 3.75
CA LYS A 130 2.72 12.14 4.38
C LYS A 130 3.41 13.25 5.18
N LYS A 131 4.70 13.10 5.50
CA LYS A 131 5.43 14.06 6.33
C LYS A 131 6.66 14.56 5.59
N SER A 132 6.83 15.87 5.49
CA SER A 132 8.03 16.46 4.88
C SER A 132 9.27 16.11 5.72
N MET A 133 10.38 15.85 5.05
CA MET A 133 11.68 15.58 5.69
C MET A 133 12.70 16.61 5.20
N VAL A 134 13.75 16.18 4.50
CA VAL A 134 14.67 17.07 3.79
C VAL A 134 13.95 17.70 2.58
N GLY A 135 13.19 16.87 1.85
CA GLY A 135 12.29 17.30 0.79
C GLY A 135 10.81 17.33 1.21
N PRO A 136 9.93 17.86 0.35
CA PRO A 136 8.49 17.83 0.56
C PRO A 136 7.95 16.40 0.62
N SER A 137 6.85 16.19 1.32
CA SER A 137 6.17 14.88 1.25
C SER A 137 5.49 14.67 -0.10
N PHE A 138 5.17 13.42 -0.45
CA PHE A 138 4.34 13.15 -1.62
C PHE A 138 2.98 13.83 -1.52
N ALA A 139 2.41 13.90 -0.31
CA ALA A 139 1.20 14.67 -0.03
C ALA A 139 1.37 16.18 -0.32
N ASP A 140 2.50 16.79 0.08
CA ASP A 140 2.77 18.20 -0.22
C ASP A 140 2.89 18.45 -1.73
N ILE A 141 3.58 17.55 -2.44
CA ILE A 141 3.74 17.61 -3.90
C ILE A 141 2.38 17.52 -4.59
N ALA A 142 1.57 16.52 -4.24
CA ALA A 142 0.22 16.35 -4.80
C ALA A 142 -0.68 17.55 -4.51
N ASN A 143 -0.66 18.08 -3.28
CA ASN A 143 -1.43 19.26 -2.89
C ASN A 143 -1.01 20.52 -3.67
N ALA A 144 0.29 20.72 -3.92
CA ALA A 144 0.76 21.85 -4.72
C ALA A 144 0.37 21.69 -6.19
N HIS A 145 0.43 20.47 -6.72
CA HIS A 145 0.02 20.17 -8.08
C HIS A 145 -1.46 20.48 -8.32
N GLU A 146 -2.34 20.06 -7.41
CA GLU A 146 -3.78 20.35 -7.49
C GLU A 146 -4.10 21.85 -7.34
N LYS A 147 -3.46 22.54 -6.39
CA LYS A 147 -3.82 23.93 -6.04
C LYS A 147 -3.15 25.00 -6.91
N GLN A 148 -1.98 24.70 -7.46
CA GLN A 148 -1.16 25.66 -8.21
C GLN A 148 -1.21 25.42 -9.71
N GLU A 149 -2.06 24.49 -10.17
CA GLU A 149 -2.19 24.07 -11.58
C GLU A 149 -0.84 23.72 -12.22
N ARG A 150 0.11 23.23 -11.42
CA ARG A 150 1.41 22.81 -11.94
C ARG A 150 1.19 21.65 -12.90
N SER A 151 1.91 21.65 -14.01
CA SER A 151 1.74 20.60 -15.01
C SER A 151 2.49 19.33 -14.59
N LYS A 152 2.11 18.17 -15.13
CA LYS A 152 2.86 16.92 -14.86
C LYS A 152 4.27 17.02 -15.43
N GLU A 153 4.38 17.69 -16.58
CA GLU A 153 5.63 17.94 -17.30
C GLU A 153 6.60 18.79 -16.48
N GLU A 154 6.12 19.77 -15.72
CA GLU A 154 6.96 20.54 -14.78
C GLU A 154 7.55 19.64 -13.69
N LEU A 155 6.77 18.70 -13.15
CA LEU A 155 7.26 17.77 -12.13
C LEU A 155 8.23 16.75 -12.72
N ILE A 156 8.00 16.28 -13.95
CA ILE A 156 8.91 15.40 -14.70
C ILE A 156 10.26 16.11 -14.91
N SER A 157 10.26 17.34 -15.43
CA SER A 157 11.48 18.14 -15.62
C SER A 157 12.18 18.40 -14.28
N SER A 158 11.43 18.73 -13.21
CA SER A 158 11.98 18.92 -11.86
C SER A 158 12.66 17.69 -11.27
N ILE A 159 12.24 16.47 -11.62
CA ILE A 159 12.88 15.22 -11.16
C ILE A 159 14.10 14.92 -12.04
N SER A 160 13.94 15.03 -13.37
CA SER A 160 14.99 14.76 -14.34
C SER A 160 16.21 15.67 -14.17
N GLU A 161 15.97 16.98 -14.07
CA GLU A 161 17.02 18.01 -14.03
C GLU A 161 17.44 18.38 -12.60
N GLY A 162 16.73 17.86 -11.60
CA GLY A 162 16.82 18.31 -10.22
C GLY A 162 16.04 19.61 -9.99
N SER A 163 16.00 20.06 -8.74
CA SER A 163 15.26 21.27 -8.39
C SER A 163 15.92 22.07 -7.28
N SER A 164 15.68 23.38 -7.29
CA SER A 164 16.15 24.31 -6.26
C SER A 164 15.14 25.43 -6.06
N GLY A 165 14.97 25.88 -4.81
CA GLY A 165 14.16 27.07 -4.48
C GLY A 165 12.66 26.83 -4.40
N THR A 166 12.11 25.82 -5.09
CA THR A 166 10.65 25.55 -5.09
C THR A 166 10.13 25.06 -3.74
N TRP A 167 10.94 24.27 -3.02
CA TRP A 167 10.56 23.61 -1.76
C TRP A 167 11.44 24.01 -0.58
N GLY A 168 12.25 25.05 -0.74
CA GLY A 168 13.24 25.51 0.23
C GLY A 168 14.63 25.67 -0.39
N GLU A 169 15.61 25.86 0.47
CA GLU A 169 17.01 26.08 0.07
C GLU A 169 17.74 24.80 -0.34
N VAL A 170 17.26 23.64 0.13
CA VAL A 170 17.87 22.35 -0.21
C VAL A 170 17.60 22.01 -1.67
N GLN A 171 18.68 21.66 -2.38
CA GLN A 171 18.60 21.25 -3.78
C GLN A 171 18.32 19.77 -3.89
N MET A 172 17.34 19.39 -4.70
CA MET A 172 17.13 18.02 -5.12
C MET A 172 18.08 17.72 -6.29
N PRO A 173 18.94 16.68 -6.20
CA PRO A 173 19.83 16.31 -7.30
C PRO A 173 19.04 15.77 -8.51
N PRO A 174 19.58 15.89 -9.73
CA PRO A 174 19.01 15.26 -10.92
C PRO A 174 19.06 13.73 -10.80
N THR A 175 18.16 13.05 -11.52
CA THR A 175 18.08 11.58 -11.55
C THR A 175 18.43 11.03 -12.95
N PRO A 176 19.70 11.07 -13.37
CA PRO A 176 20.11 10.74 -14.75
C PRO A 176 19.95 9.25 -15.12
N ASP A 177 19.75 8.38 -14.13
CA ASP A 177 19.65 6.93 -14.32
C ASP A 177 18.25 6.45 -14.74
N TYR A 178 17.26 7.35 -14.78
CA TYR A 178 15.88 7.01 -15.17
C TYR A 178 15.53 7.57 -16.54
N THR A 179 14.76 6.81 -17.32
CA THR A 179 14.18 7.31 -18.58
C THR A 179 13.02 8.26 -18.31
N GLU A 180 12.62 9.06 -19.30
CA GLU A 180 11.46 9.94 -19.19
C GLU A 180 10.16 9.16 -18.87
N GLU A 181 10.02 7.96 -19.45
CA GLU A 181 8.90 7.07 -19.15
C GLU A 181 8.92 6.59 -17.70
N GLU A 182 10.08 6.26 -17.15
CA GLU A 182 10.22 5.86 -15.74
C GLU A 182 9.94 7.03 -14.80
N ILE A 183 10.42 8.22 -15.11
CA ILE A 183 10.12 9.43 -14.35
C ILE A 183 8.62 9.73 -14.41
N THR A 184 7.96 9.51 -15.54
CA THR A 184 6.51 9.65 -15.67
C THR A 184 5.79 8.70 -14.72
N GLU A 185 6.17 7.42 -14.68
CA GLU A 185 5.60 6.42 -13.74
C GLU A 185 5.82 6.82 -12.27
N ILE A 186 7.00 7.36 -11.94
CA ILE A 186 7.32 7.90 -10.61
C ILE A 186 6.38 9.07 -10.27
N VAL A 187 6.23 10.04 -11.18
CA VAL A 187 5.35 11.21 -11.00
C VAL A 187 3.91 10.79 -10.79
N GLU A 188 3.40 9.87 -11.60
CA GLU A 188 2.02 9.39 -11.47
C GLU A 188 1.79 8.73 -10.13
N TYR A 189 2.74 7.91 -9.66
CA TYR A 189 2.66 7.32 -8.34
C TYR A 189 2.71 8.38 -7.22
N ILE A 190 3.63 9.36 -7.27
CA ILE A 190 3.72 10.42 -6.26
C ILE A 190 2.40 11.18 -6.14
N LEU A 191 1.80 11.53 -7.28
CA LEU A 191 0.55 12.29 -7.31
C LEU A 191 -0.63 11.44 -6.81
N GLU A 192 -0.78 10.19 -7.26
CA GLU A 192 -1.83 9.29 -6.82
C GLU A 192 -1.72 8.98 -5.31
N GLN A 193 -0.53 8.60 -4.87
CA GLN A 193 -0.25 8.27 -3.48
C GLN A 193 -0.42 9.49 -2.58
N GLY A 194 0.15 10.63 -2.98
CA GLY A 194 0.08 11.89 -2.24
C GLY A 194 -1.35 12.39 -2.05
N ALA A 195 -2.19 12.28 -3.08
CA ALA A 195 -3.60 12.67 -3.03
C ALA A 195 -4.48 11.69 -2.24
N CYS A 196 -4.02 10.45 -2.00
CA CYS A 196 -4.78 9.48 -1.22
C CYS A 196 -4.74 9.79 0.28
N ASN A 197 -5.83 10.38 0.80
CA ASN A 197 -6.00 10.71 2.22
C ASN A 197 -6.08 9.49 3.16
N TYR A 198 -6.33 8.30 2.62
CA TYR A 198 -6.47 7.05 3.38
C TYR A 198 -5.50 5.96 2.92
N CYS A 199 -4.37 6.37 2.34
CA CYS A 199 -3.28 5.50 1.98
C CYS A 199 -2.01 5.93 2.70
N TRP A 200 -1.20 4.97 3.14
CA TRP A 200 0.15 5.21 3.66
C TRP A 200 1.16 4.29 2.99
N VAL A 201 2.35 4.81 2.76
CA VAL A 201 3.51 3.99 2.39
C VAL A 201 4.67 4.27 3.33
N TYR A 202 5.21 3.19 3.90
CA TYR A 202 6.38 3.22 4.76
C TYR A 202 7.49 2.37 4.13
N PRO A 203 8.66 2.95 3.81
CA PRO A 203 9.84 2.16 3.49
C PRO A 203 10.41 1.53 4.77
N GLY A 204 10.92 0.30 4.66
CA GLY A 204 11.58 -0.39 5.76
C GLY A 204 10.97 -1.75 6.10
N VAL A 205 11.74 -2.53 6.86
CA VAL A 205 11.39 -3.90 7.27
C VAL A 205 10.75 -3.98 8.65
N GLU A 206 10.75 -2.90 9.43
CA GLU A 206 10.09 -2.87 10.73
C GLU A 206 9.65 -1.46 11.07
N GLY A 207 8.66 -1.34 11.94
CA GLY A 207 8.19 -0.05 12.38
C GLY A 207 6.88 -0.10 13.15
N VAL A 208 6.28 1.08 13.31
CA VAL A 208 4.98 1.27 13.94
C VAL A 208 4.18 2.24 13.09
N PHE A 209 2.95 1.85 12.75
CA PHE A 209 1.97 2.78 12.19
C PHE A 209 0.79 2.93 13.14
N GLU A 210 0.09 4.04 13.02
CA GLU A 210 -1.16 4.29 13.74
C GLU A 210 -2.34 4.09 12.78
N ILE A 211 -3.37 3.41 13.24
CA ILE A 211 -4.66 3.42 12.55
C ILE A 211 -5.22 4.83 12.68
N ILE A 212 -5.26 5.58 11.57
CA ILE A 212 -5.66 6.99 11.59
C ILE A 212 -7.01 7.20 12.27
N ASN A 213 -7.31 8.42 12.70
CA ASN A 213 -8.64 8.71 13.22
C ASN A 213 -9.74 8.49 12.17
N GLN A 214 -10.89 7.97 12.62
CA GLN A 214 -12.05 7.71 11.77
C GLN A 214 -12.33 8.92 10.87
N PRO A 215 -12.41 8.74 9.53
CA PRO A 215 -12.85 9.81 8.65
C PRO A 215 -14.23 10.29 9.06
N GLU A 216 -14.47 11.60 9.13
CA GLU A 216 -15.74 12.18 9.61
C GLU A 216 -16.99 11.62 8.88
N LYS A 217 -16.80 11.09 7.66
CA LYS A 217 -17.84 10.51 6.80
C LYS A 217 -17.66 9.01 6.50
N ALA A 218 -16.69 8.33 7.10
CA ALA A 218 -16.51 6.89 6.87
C ALA A 218 -17.64 6.12 7.56
N ALA A 219 -18.39 5.39 6.76
CA ALA A 219 -19.37 4.44 7.25
C ALA A 219 -18.67 3.32 8.02
N LYS A 220 -19.28 2.90 9.14
CA LYS A 220 -18.89 1.69 9.86
C LYS A 220 -19.56 0.49 9.17
N PRO A 221 -18.86 -0.63 8.93
CA PRO A 221 -17.44 -0.93 9.22
C PRO A 221 -16.50 -0.75 8.00
N GLY A 222 -15.20 -1.00 8.16
CA GLY A 222 -14.19 -0.94 7.10
C GLY A 222 -12.91 -1.70 7.48
N ALA A 223 -11.96 -1.80 6.54
CA ALA A 223 -10.71 -2.52 6.77
C ALA A 223 -9.52 -1.81 6.11
N TYR A 224 -8.34 -2.01 6.66
CA TYR A 224 -7.09 -1.71 5.98
C TYR A 224 -6.61 -2.94 5.23
N VAL A 225 -6.26 -2.76 3.96
CA VAL A 225 -5.43 -3.69 3.22
C VAL A 225 -3.98 -3.28 3.48
N VAL A 226 -3.25 -4.13 4.20
CA VAL A 226 -1.86 -3.90 4.56
C VAL A 226 -0.99 -4.84 3.74
N THR A 227 -0.20 -4.27 2.83
CA THR A 227 0.57 -5.03 1.84
C THR A 227 2.06 -4.71 2.01
N ALA A 228 2.82 -5.69 2.50
CA ALA A 228 4.27 -5.67 2.47
C ALA A 228 4.74 -6.12 1.09
N SER A 229 5.81 -5.51 0.58
CA SER A 229 6.30 -5.90 -0.72
C SER A 229 7.69 -5.48 -1.07
N TYR A 230 8.24 -6.19 -2.06
CA TYR A 230 9.59 -6.00 -2.56
C TYR A 230 9.63 -6.31 -4.06
N THR A 231 10.48 -5.59 -4.80
CA THR A 231 10.78 -5.88 -6.20
C THR A 231 12.27 -6.16 -6.33
N SER A 232 12.61 -7.37 -6.80
CA SER A 232 14.00 -7.81 -6.99
C SER A 232 14.72 -6.96 -8.03
N SER A 233 16.05 -7.07 -8.07
CA SER A 233 16.89 -6.45 -9.09
C SER A 233 16.54 -6.91 -10.52
N GLU A 234 15.94 -8.09 -10.66
CA GLU A 234 15.43 -8.62 -11.93
C GLU A 234 14.02 -8.11 -12.27
N GLY A 235 13.44 -7.25 -11.43
CA GLY A 235 12.12 -6.68 -11.64
C GLY A 235 10.96 -7.60 -11.24
N ILE A 236 11.24 -8.73 -10.56
CA ILE A 236 10.23 -9.67 -10.09
C ILE A 236 9.70 -9.19 -8.74
N ARG A 237 8.38 -9.17 -8.59
CA ARG A 237 7.72 -8.68 -7.39
C ARG A 237 7.29 -9.81 -6.47
N GLY A 238 7.62 -9.67 -5.19
CA GLY A 238 7.03 -10.42 -4.08
C GLY A 238 6.15 -9.53 -3.19
N SER A 239 5.11 -10.10 -2.60
CA SER A 239 4.27 -9.37 -1.63
C SER A 239 3.50 -10.29 -0.70
N ASP A 240 3.21 -9.80 0.49
CA ASP A 240 2.28 -10.41 1.45
C ASP A 240 1.23 -9.38 1.87
N THR A 241 -0.02 -9.82 2.00
CA THR A 241 -1.15 -8.94 2.29
C THR A 241 -1.95 -9.45 3.48
N VAL A 242 -2.15 -8.57 4.46
CA VAL A 242 -3.02 -8.81 5.62
C VAL A 242 -4.21 -7.85 5.57
N LEU A 243 -5.41 -8.38 5.77
CA LEU A 243 -6.62 -7.58 5.92
C LEU A 243 -6.86 -7.27 7.39
N LEU A 244 -6.67 -6.02 7.79
CA LEU A 244 -6.86 -5.56 9.16
C LEU A 244 -8.26 -4.91 9.32
N LYS A 245 -9.18 -5.61 9.98
CA LYS A 245 -10.55 -5.12 10.21
C LYS A 245 -10.57 -4.03 11.26
N ILE A 246 -11.32 -2.96 11.01
CA ILE A 246 -11.42 -1.82 11.91
C ILE A 246 -12.77 -1.78 12.61
N GLU A 247 -12.73 -1.70 13.94
CA GLU A 247 -13.90 -1.64 14.84
C GLU A 247 -13.99 -0.32 15.61
#